data_AF-A0A3B9R1T4-F1
#
_entry.id   AF-A0A3B9R1T4-F1
#
_cell.length_a   1.000
_cell.length_b   1.000
_cell.length_c   1.000
_cell.angle_alpha   90.00
_cell.angle_beta   90.00
_cell.angle_gamma   90.00
#
_symmetry.space_group_name_H-M   'P 1'
#
loop_
_entity.id
_entity.type
_entity.pdbx_description
1 polymer ?
#
loop_
_entity_poly.entity_id
_entity_poly.type
_entity_poly.pdbx_seq_one_letter_code
_entity_poly.pdbx_strand_id
1 'polypeptide(L)'
;MDFAGAVEAYRVVVNAPCTQGAAGFSTALAPTFTVGTGYFGRSSIGENIGPQHLVHWTRLAYNSSPDEAFGSYQGVSVNLAGPLPTAPADGVPGSNGSAFRSAAEGVRPEGPSDPSREELRKIIAEELRSILRN
;
A
#
# COMPACT_ATOMS: atom_id res chain seq x y z
N MET A 1 31.38 -6.06 11.67
CA MET A 1 30.61 -7.20 11.13
C MET A 1 30.09 -8.09 12.25
N ASP A 2 30.84 -8.26 13.33
CA ASP A 2 30.49 -9.10 14.49
C ASP A 2 29.07 -8.84 15.04
N PHE A 3 28.68 -7.57 15.21
CA PHE A 3 27.32 -7.23 15.64
C PHE A 3 26.24 -7.75 14.68
N ALA A 4 26.43 -7.57 13.37
CA ALA A 4 25.45 -7.98 12.36
C ALA A 4 25.30 -9.52 12.29
N GLY A 5 26.36 -10.27 12.62
CA GLY A 5 26.30 -11.74 12.70
C GLY A 5 25.69 -12.27 14.01
N ALA A 6 25.60 -11.44 15.05
CA ALA A 6 25.12 -11.84 16.37
C ALA A 6 23.61 -11.58 16.59
N VAL A 7 22.97 -10.79 15.72
CA VAL A 7 21.56 -10.40 15.87
C VAL A 7 20.69 -11.07 14.81
N GLU A 8 19.50 -11.49 15.21
CA GLU A 8 18.49 -12.06 14.31
C GLU A 8 17.72 -10.96 13.55
N ALA A 9 18.46 -10.15 12.79
CA ALA A 9 17.91 -9.04 12.01
C ALA A 9 18.36 -9.13 10.55
N TYR A 10 17.43 -8.89 9.64
CA TYR A 10 17.70 -8.88 8.20
C TYR A 10 18.26 -7.53 7.70
N ARG A 11 18.26 -6.50 8.56
CA ARG A 11 18.62 -5.11 8.22
C ARG A 11 19.40 -4.48 9.37
N VAL A 12 20.65 -4.13 9.11
CA VAL A 12 21.50 -3.40 10.06
C VAL A 12 21.83 -2.05 9.45
N VAL A 13 21.30 -0.99 10.06
CA VAL A 13 21.54 0.38 9.62
C VAL A 13 22.83 0.88 10.26
N VAL A 14 23.81 1.26 9.45
CA VAL A 14 25.12 1.75 9.89
C VAL A 14 25.21 3.24 9.60
N ASN A 15 25.56 4.05 10.61
CA ASN A 15 25.78 5.50 10.49
C ASN A 15 24.62 6.28 9.85
N ALA A 16 23.38 5.84 10.07
CA ALA A 16 22.18 6.54 9.62
C ALA A 16 21.02 6.38 10.63
N PRO A 17 20.04 7.30 10.66
CA PRO A 17 18.87 7.15 11.52
C PRO A 17 18.12 5.84 11.21
N CYS A 18 17.85 5.02 12.23
CA CYS A 18 17.32 3.66 12.05
C CYS A 18 16.01 3.64 11.24
N THR A 19 15.04 4.49 11.55
CA THR A 19 13.73 4.51 10.87
C THR A 19 13.87 4.81 9.37
N GLN A 20 14.56 5.90 9.03
CA GLN A 20 14.77 6.29 7.63
C GLN A 20 15.71 5.33 6.91
N GLY A 21 16.70 4.80 7.61
CA GLY A 21 17.70 3.91 7.03
C GLY A 21 17.15 2.54 6.73
N ALA A 22 16.32 1.99 7.64
CA ALA A 22 15.63 0.72 7.43
C ALA A 22 14.54 0.84 6.35
N ALA A 23 13.87 1.98 6.27
CA ALA A 23 12.89 2.27 5.22
C ALA A 23 13.51 2.54 3.84
N GLY A 24 14.83 2.72 3.74
CA GLY A 24 15.52 3.00 2.47
C GLY A 24 15.55 4.47 2.06
N PHE A 25 15.19 5.42 2.93
CA PHE A 25 15.26 6.85 2.64
C PHE A 25 16.64 7.47 2.92
N SER A 26 17.43 6.88 3.83
CA SER A 26 18.80 7.33 4.15
C SER A 26 19.86 6.28 3.86
N THR A 27 19.50 5.21 3.14
CA THR A 27 20.39 4.12 2.70
C THR A 27 20.06 3.74 1.26
N ALA A 28 20.80 2.80 0.67
CA ALA A 28 20.55 2.27 -0.67
C ALA A 28 19.57 1.07 -0.70
N LEU A 29 18.79 0.87 0.36
CA LEU A 29 17.72 -0.14 0.38
C LEU A 29 16.52 0.35 -0.45
N ALA A 30 15.70 -0.57 -0.94
CA ALA A 30 14.47 -0.20 -1.64
C ALA A 30 13.55 0.62 -0.72
N PRO A 31 13.02 1.78 -1.17
CA PRO A 31 12.16 2.62 -0.34
C PRO A 31 10.84 1.89 -0.02
N THR A 32 10.47 1.81 1.25
CA THR A 32 9.21 1.15 1.66
C THR A 32 8.69 1.63 3.01
N PHE A 33 7.38 1.50 3.21
CA PHE A 33 6.73 1.58 4.53
C PHE A 33 6.30 0.21 5.06
N THR A 34 6.57 -0.87 4.32
CA THR A 34 6.28 -2.24 4.74
C THR A 34 7.54 -3.06 4.68
N VAL A 35 8.10 -3.33 5.86
CA VAL A 35 9.43 -3.92 5.96
C VAL A 35 9.33 -5.39 6.36
N GLY A 36 9.83 -6.27 5.48
CA GLY A 36 9.83 -7.71 5.70
C GLY A 36 10.73 -8.09 6.89
N THR A 37 10.20 -8.90 7.80
CA THR A 37 10.89 -9.36 9.02
C THR A 37 11.47 -10.77 8.89
N GLY A 38 11.29 -11.42 7.73
CA GLY A 38 11.78 -12.75 7.42
C GLY A 38 11.31 -13.82 8.40
N TYR A 39 11.97 -14.99 8.37
CA TYR A 39 11.61 -16.16 9.16
C TYR A 39 11.52 -15.87 10.68
N PHE A 40 12.51 -15.16 11.22
CA PHE A 40 12.57 -14.81 12.65
C PHE A 40 11.36 -13.98 13.09
N GLY A 41 10.89 -13.07 12.24
CA GLY A 41 9.69 -12.27 12.49
C GLY A 41 8.41 -12.83 11.88
N ARG A 42 8.38 -14.12 11.53
CA ARG A 42 7.21 -14.83 10.97
C ARG A 42 6.64 -14.20 9.70
N SER A 43 7.51 -13.67 8.85
CA SER A 43 7.17 -13.14 7.53
C SER A 43 7.85 -13.96 6.43
N SER A 44 7.18 -14.13 5.30
CA SER A 44 7.75 -14.77 4.10
C SER A 44 8.76 -13.89 3.38
N ILE A 45 8.82 -12.60 3.71
CA ILE A 45 9.68 -11.59 3.07
C ILE A 45 10.68 -11.06 4.10
N GLY A 46 11.97 -11.10 3.78
CA GLY A 46 13.06 -10.57 4.63
C GLY A 46 13.58 -9.19 4.21
N GLU A 47 13.11 -8.67 3.07
CA GLU A 47 13.57 -7.42 2.48
C GLU A 47 12.53 -6.30 2.56
N ASN A 48 12.88 -5.13 2.03
CA ASN A 48 11.96 -4.01 1.87
C ASN A 48 10.96 -4.32 0.75
N ILE A 49 9.66 -4.34 1.05
CA ILE A 49 8.65 -4.68 0.04
C ILE A 49 8.67 -3.63 -1.07
N GLY A 50 9.11 -4.03 -2.26
CA GLY A 50 8.96 -3.31 -3.52
C GLY A 50 7.96 -3.96 -4.50
N PRO A 51 7.73 -3.34 -5.68
CA PRO A 51 6.75 -3.78 -6.67
C PRO A 51 6.94 -5.23 -7.15
N GLN A 52 8.18 -5.74 -7.16
CA GLN A 52 8.49 -7.11 -7.55
C GLN A 52 7.76 -8.16 -6.71
N HIS A 53 7.40 -7.85 -5.47
CA HIS A 53 6.65 -8.75 -4.59
C HIS A 53 5.15 -8.79 -4.91
N LEU A 54 4.66 -7.86 -5.74
CA LEU A 54 3.25 -7.73 -6.13
C LEU A 54 2.99 -8.22 -7.55
N VAL A 55 4.01 -8.75 -8.23
CA VAL A 55 3.89 -9.28 -9.59
C VAL A 55 3.82 -10.80 -9.52
N HIS A 56 2.70 -11.35 -10.00
CA HIS A 56 2.57 -12.78 -10.23
C HIS A 56 3.13 -13.15 -11.60
N TRP A 57 3.83 -14.28 -11.64
CA TRP A 57 4.43 -14.83 -12.85
C TRP A 57 3.86 -16.21 -13.13
N THR A 58 3.16 -16.37 -14.25
CA THR A 58 2.77 -17.68 -14.75
C THR A 58 3.94 -18.26 -15.54
N ARG A 59 4.42 -19.44 -15.13
CA ARG A 59 5.48 -20.17 -15.82
C ARG A 59 4.90 -21.43 -16.42
N LEU A 60 5.13 -21.63 -17.72
CA LEU A 60 4.80 -22.87 -18.41
C LEU A 60 6.02 -23.79 -18.31
N ALA A 61 5.89 -24.88 -17.57
CA ALA A 61 6.93 -25.87 -17.40
C ALA A 61 6.60 -27.09 -18.26
N TYR A 62 7.42 -27.34 -19.27
CA TYR A 62 7.28 -28.49 -20.16
C TYR A 62 8.04 -29.69 -19.62
N ASN A 63 7.67 -30.89 -20.08
CA ASN A 63 8.35 -32.12 -19.71
C ASN A 63 9.82 -32.07 -20.15
N SER A 64 10.73 -32.52 -19.27
CA SER A 64 12.17 -32.57 -19.54
C SER A 64 12.63 -33.88 -20.19
N SER A 65 11.77 -34.92 -20.24
CA SER A 65 12.10 -36.21 -20.84
C SER A 65 12.22 -36.09 -22.37
N PRO A 66 13.23 -36.74 -23.00
CA PRO A 66 13.33 -36.81 -24.45
C PRO A 66 12.25 -37.68 -25.09
N ASP A 67 11.59 -38.55 -24.31
CA ASP A 67 10.56 -39.46 -24.80
C ASP A 67 9.23 -38.74 -25.08
N GLU A 68 9.03 -37.56 -24.50
CA GLU A 68 7.86 -36.74 -24.79
C GLU A 68 8.16 -35.72 -25.87
N ALA A 69 7.47 -35.88 -27.01
CA ALA A 69 7.56 -34.94 -28.11
C ALA A 69 6.96 -33.60 -27.70
N PHE A 70 7.76 -32.55 -27.82
CA PHE A 70 7.34 -31.19 -27.58
C PHE A 70 6.40 -30.71 -28.70
N GLY A 71 5.21 -30.23 -28.33
CA GLY A 71 4.24 -29.70 -29.30
C GLY A 71 4.71 -28.41 -29.99
N SER A 72 4.14 -28.10 -31.16
CA SER A 72 4.40 -26.83 -31.85
C SER A 72 3.70 -25.66 -31.15
N TYR A 73 4.41 -24.55 -30.96
CA TYR A 73 3.83 -23.28 -30.48
C TYR A 73 3.42 -22.32 -31.59
N GLN A 74 3.61 -22.71 -32.85
CA GLN A 74 3.24 -21.83 -33.96
C GLN A 74 1.72 -21.58 -33.92
N GLY A 75 1.33 -20.32 -33.75
CA GLY A 75 -0.08 -19.91 -33.65
C GLY A 75 -0.67 -19.92 -32.23
N VAL A 76 0.11 -20.25 -31.20
CA VAL A 76 -0.33 -20.08 -29.80
C VAL A 76 -0.31 -18.59 -29.46
N SER A 77 -1.48 -17.96 -29.46
CA SER A 77 -1.66 -16.62 -28.91
C SER A 77 -2.14 -16.74 -27.46
N VAL A 78 -1.40 -16.12 -26.54
CA VAL A 78 -1.88 -15.89 -25.19
C VAL A 78 -2.82 -14.69 -25.22
N ASN A 79 -4.12 -14.97 -25.38
CA ASN A 79 -5.15 -13.99 -25.05
C ASN A 79 -5.26 -13.92 -23.53
N LEU A 80 -4.35 -13.16 -22.91
CA LEU A 80 -4.56 -12.73 -21.53
C LEU A 80 -5.82 -11.86 -21.56
N ALA A 81 -6.88 -12.29 -20.86
CA ALA A 81 -8.18 -11.62 -20.91
C ALA A 81 -8.08 -10.22 -20.31
N GLY A 82 -7.67 -9.25 -21.13
CA GLY A 82 -7.71 -7.82 -20.88
C GLY A 82 -6.91 -7.33 -19.67
N PRO A 83 -6.81 -6.01 -19.50
CA PRO A 83 -6.15 -5.43 -18.34
C PRO A 83 -6.87 -5.90 -17.08
N LEU A 84 -6.13 -5.99 -15.97
CA LEU A 84 -6.75 -5.97 -14.65
C LEU A 84 -7.88 -4.93 -14.65
N PRO A 85 -9.05 -5.19 -14.04
CA PRO A 85 -10.13 -4.22 -13.99
C PRO A 85 -9.55 -2.87 -13.61
N THR A 86 -9.93 -1.81 -14.34
CA THR A 86 -9.41 -0.45 -14.10
C THR A 86 -9.49 -0.20 -12.61
N ALA A 87 -8.33 -0.01 -11.96
CA ALA A 87 -8.29 0.20 -10.54
C ALA A 87 -9.22 1.39 -10.23
N PRO A 88 -10.19 1.23 -9.32
CA PRO A 88 -11.02 2.33 -8.88
C PRO A 88 -10.14 3.53 -8.49
N ALA A 89 -10.55 4.75 -8.84
CA ALA A 89 -9.77 5.95 -8.56
C ALA A 89 -9.55 6.18 -7.04
N ASP A 90 -10.40 5.56 -6.21
CA ASP A 90 -10.32 5.52 -4.75
C ASP A 90 -9.44 4.38 -4.20
N GLY A 91 -8.96 3.48 -5.05
CA GLY A 91 -8.12 2.34 -4.68
C GLY A 91 -8.86 1.19 -3.96
N VAL A 92 -10.20 1.19 -3.94
CA VAL A 92 -11.00 0.17 -3.21
C VAL A 92 -11.70 -0.77 -4.20
N PRO A 93 -11.27 -2.04 -4.35
CA PRO A 93 -11.95 -3.00 -5.21
C PRO A 93 -13.39 -3.24 -4.76
N GLY A 94 -14.36 -3.06 -5.67
CA GLY A 94 -15.78 -3.33 -5.39
C GLY A 94 -16.61 -2.11 -5.00
N SER A 95 -16.06 -0.88 -5.01
CA SER A 95 -16.86 0.34 -4.97
C SER A 95 -17.55 0.55 -6.34
N ASN A 96 -18.47 -0.35 -6.70
CA ASN A 96 -19.60 0.10 -7.49
C ASN A 96 -20.17 1.26 -6.69
N GLY A 97 -20.11 2.46 -7.26
CA GLY A 97 -20.75 3.62 -6.69
C GLY A 97 -22.23 3.30 -6.47
N SER A 98 -22.55 2.73 -5.32
CA SER A 98 -23.68 3.21 -4.56
C SER A 98 -23.30 4.65 -4.30
N ALA A 99 -23.58 5.51 -5.28
CA ALA A 99 -24.10 6.83 -5.00
C ALA A 99 -24.93 6.61 -3.74
N PHE A 100 -24.50 7.21 -2.63
CA PHE A 100 -25.33 7.30 -1.46
C PHE A 100 -26.72 7.61 -2.02
N ARG A 101 -27.61 6.61 -2.03
CA ARG A 101 -29.01 6.88 -2.33
C ARG A 101 -29.30 7.85 -1.21
N SER A 102 -29.45 9.13 -1.53
CA SER A 102 -30.03 10.09 -0.61
C SER A 102 -31.37 9.47 -0.27
N ALA A 103 -31.37 8.72 0.84
CA ALA A 103 -32.58 8.18 1.40
C ALA A 103 -33.38 9.42 1.70
N ALA A 104 -34.45 9.57 0.93
CA ALA A 104 -35.44 10.59 1.14
C ALA A 104 -35.79 10.64 2.64
N GLU A 105 -35.73 11.85 3.18
CA GLU A 105 -36.83 12.43 3.93
C GLU A 105 -37.44 11.50 5.01
N GLY A 106 -36.88 11.58 6.20
CA GLY A 106 -37.41 10.92 7.39
C GLY A 106 -36.81 11.51 8.67
N VAL A 107 -37.46 12.55 9.18
CA VAL A 107 -37.45 13.08 10.57
C VAL A 107 -36.18 12.87 11.39
N ARG A 108 -35.38 13.94 11.57
CA ARG A 108 -34.35 14.00 12.63
C ARG A 108 -34.99 14.44 13.96
N PRO A 109 -34.69 13.80 15.09
CA PRO A 109 -35.05 14.32 16.40
C PRO A 109 -34.18 15.55 16.72
N GLU A 110 -34.77 16.55 17.37
CA GLU A 110 -34.12 17.80 17.76
C GLU A 110 -32.93 17.52 18.70
N GLY A 111 -31.71 17.72 18.19
CA GLY A 111 -30.47 17.85 18.94
C GLY A 111 -29.91 19.27 18.77
N PRO A 112 -29.04 19.75 19.68
CA PRO A 112 -28.63 21.15 19.72
C PRO A 112 -28.00 21.57 18.39
N SER A 113 -28.42 22.74 17.90
CA SER A 113 -28.07 23.30 16.60
C SER A 113 -26.56 23.28 16.35
N ASP A 114 -26.12 22.56 15.32
CA ASP A 114 -24.77 22.72 14.77
C ASP A 114 -24.55 24.21 14.44
N PRO A 115 -23.51 24.86 14.98
CA PRO A 115 -23.28 26.28 14.76
C PRO A 115 -23.13 26.55 13.26
N SER A 116 -23.74 27.63 12.80
CA SER A 116 -23.71 27.98 11.38
C SER A 116 -22.25 28.13 10.92
N ARG A 117 -21.97 27.79 9.66
CA ARG A 117 -20.61 27.86 9.08
C ARG A 117 -19.97 29.26 9.21
N GLU A 118 -20.81 30.28 9.35
CA GLU A 118 -20.43 31.68 9.59
C GLU A 118 -19.91 31.92 11.01
N GLU A 119 -20.52 31.26 11.99
CA GLU A 119 -20.20 31.35 13.41
C GLU A 119 -18.87 30.66 13.71
N LEU A 120 -18.66 29.47 13.13
CA LEU A 120 -17.38 28.77 13.14
C LEU A 120 -16.23 29.62 12.57
N ARG A 121 -16.47 30.35 11.47
CA ARG A 121 -15.46 31.25 10.88
C ARG A 121 -15.10 32.41 11.81
N LYS A 122 -16.08 32.97 12.53
CA LYS A 122 -15.84 34.05 13.50
C LYS A 122 -14.99 33.56 14.67
N ILE A 123 -15.31 32.39 15.22
CA ILE A 123 -14.56 31.78 16.34
C ILE A 123 -13.10 31.52 15.92
N ILE A 124 -12.88 30.92 14.75
CA ILE A 124 -11.52 30.66 14.23
C ILE A 124 -10.74 31.96 14.02
N ALA A 125 -11.37 33.00 13.48
CA ALA A 125 -10.72 34.29 13.24
C ALA A 125 -10.33 35.01 14.54
N GLU A 126 -11.12 34.82 15.61
CA GLU A 126 -10.84 35.38 16.93
C GLU A 126 -9.67 34.66 17.61
N GLU A 127 -9.62 33.33 17.55
CA GLU A 127 -8.50 32.51 18.05
C GLU A 127 -7.19 32.81 17.33
N LEU A 128 -7.19 32.90 16.00
CA LEU A 128 -5.99 33.27 15.23
C LEU A 128 -5.48 34.66 15.58
N ARG A 129 -6.39 35.61 15.87
CA ARG A 129 -6.06 36.97 16.31
C ARG A 129 -5.55 37.04 17.74
N SER A 130 -5.91 36.09 18.59
CA SER A 130 -5.39 35.94 19.95
C SER A 130 -3.94 35.45 19.91
N ILE A 131 -3.68 34.41 19.11
CA ILE A 131 -2.35 33.82 18.96
C ILE A 131 -1.33 34.80 18.34
N LEU A 132 -1.75 35.59 17.35
CA LEU A 132 -0.86 36.55 16.65
C LEU A 132 -0.57 37.83 17.44
N ARG A 133 -1.17 38.02 18.62
CA ARG A 133 -0.99 39.21 19.46
C ARG A 133 -0.05 39.01 20.65
N ASN A 134 0.58 37.84 20.75
CA ASN A 134 1.69 37.55 21.66
C ASN A 134 3.03 37.52 20.91
#